data_AF-A0A2E1TM58-F1
#
_entry.id   AF-A0A2E1TM58-F1
#
_cell.length_a   1.000
_cell.length_b   1.000
_cell.length_c   1.000
_cell.angle_alpha   90.00
_cell.angle_beta   90.00
_cell.angle_gamma   90.00
#
_symmetry.space_group_name_H-M   'P 1'
#
loop_
_entity.id
_entity.type
_entity.pdbx_description
1 polymer ?
#
loop_
_entity_poly.entity_id
_entity_poly.type
_entity_poly.pdbx_seq_one_letter_code
_entity_poly.pdbx_strand_id
1 'polypeptide(L)' 'DFQFLFAEDILGNNPPPYPRHSKQYKELHKLKAKMQEERVAGFKAFIGEVRNGSFPKPEHVIKAPEGLIDSFKKSLTDD' A
#
# COMPACT_ATOMS: atom_id res chain seq x y z
N ASP A 1 43.39 3.91 8.04
CA ASP A 1 42.57 2.69 7.91
C ASP A 1 41.10 3.02 7.78
N PHE A 2 40.37 2.24 6.97
CA PHE A 2 38.92 2.33 6.86
C PHE A 2 38.30 0.92 6.79
N GLN A 3 37.00 0.85 7.07
CA GLN A 3 36.18 -0.34 6.90
C GLN A 3 35.07 -0.05 5.89
N PHE A 4 34.76 -1.01 5.05
CA PHE A 4 33.73 -0.90 4.03
C PHE A 4 32.80 -2.12 4.09
N LEU A 5 31.50 -1.87 4.11
CA LEU A 5 30.44 -2.88 4.02
C LEU A 5 29.26 -2.28 3.26
N PHE A 6 28.51 -3.13 2.55
CA PHE A 6 27.28 -2.69 1.92
C PHE A 6 26.21 -2.37 2.95
N ALA A 7 25.47 -1.28 2.74
CA ALA A 7 24.34 -0.92 3.58
C ALA A 7 23.29 -2.05 3.61
N GLU A 8 23.14 -2.80 2.52
CA GLU A 8 22.21 -3.93 2.47
C GLU A 8 22.53 -5.01 3.49
N ASP A 9 23.81 -5.33 3.66
CA ASP A 9 24.29 -6.29 4.65
C ASP A 9 24.17 -5.73 6.07
N ILE A 10 24.57 -4.48 6.29
CA ILE A 10 24.47 -3.82 7.61
C ILE A 10 23.01 -3.79 8.08
N LEU A 11 22.08 -3.54 7.17
CA LEU A 11 20.66 -3.38 7.50
C LEU A 11 19.86 -4.69 7.38
N GLY A 12 20.48 -5.79 6.94
CA GLY A 12 19.81 -7.09 6.81
C GLY A 12 18.62 -7.04 5.84
N ASN A 13 18.85 -6.47 4.65
CA ASN A 13 17.81 -6.29 3.62
C ASN A 13 17.30 -7.60 3.01
N ASN A 14 18.10 -8.66 3.09
CA ASN A 14 17.80 -10.02 2.61
C ASN A 14 17.85 -11.02 3.79
N PRO A 15 17.23 -12.21 3.68
CA PRO A 15 17.36 -13.28 4.67
C PRO A 15 18.74 -13.97 4.59
N PRO A 16 19.13 -14.75 5.62
CA PRO A 16 20.37 -15.54 5.60
C PRO A 16 20.41 -16.60 4.48
N PRO A 17 21.61 -17.07 4.09
CA PRO A 17 22.91 -16.82 4.72
C PRO A 17 23.54 -15.47 4.31
N TYR A 18 24.31 -14.89 5.23
CA TYR A 18 25.03 -13.63 5.02
C TYR A 18 26.51 -13.84 4.72
N PRO A 19 27.18 -12.89 4.03
CA PRO A 19 28.63 -12.90 3.91
C PRO A 19 29.31 -12.98 5.28
N ARG A 20 30.29 -13.89 5.45
CA ARG A 20 30.96 -14.12 6.74
C ARG A 20 31.66 -12.90 7.33
N HIS A 21 32.01 -11.92 6.50
CA HIS A 21 32.67 -10.67 6.90
C HIS A 21 31.70 -9.51 7.13
N SER A 22 30.39 -9.72 6.96
CA SER A 22 29.38 -8.71 7.25
C SER A 22 28.76 -8.92 8.64
N LYS A 23 28.08 -7.89 9.13
CA LYS A 23 27.31 -7.94 10.38
C LYS A 23 26.01 -7.19 10.20
N GLN A 24 24.89 -7.88 10.43
CA GLN A 24 23.57 -7.29 10.41
C GLN A 24 23.30 -6.59 11.75
N TYR A 25 22.92 -5.31 11.70
CA TYR A 25 22.49 -4.52 12.85
C TYR A 25 20.97 -4.36 12.90
N LYS A 26 20.29 -4.68 11.80
CA LYS A 26 18.83 -4.66 11.64
C LYS A 26 18.39 -5.88 10.82
N GLU A 27 17.08 -6.13 10.84
CA GLU A 27 16.44 -7.20 10.07
C GLU A 27 15.36 -6.59 9.14
N LEU A 28 15.76 -5.71 8.22
CA LEU A 28 14.79 -5.02 7.36
C LEU A 28 13.98 -5.99 6.50
N HIS A 29 14.51 -7.15 6.12
CA HIS A 29 13.75 -8.17 5.41
C HIS A 29 12.51 -8.63 6.20
N LYS A 30 12.58 -8.76 7.53
CA LYS A 30 11.42 -9.14 8.37
C LYS A 30 10.38 -8.02 8.42
N LEU A 31 10.82 -6.76 8.48
CA LEU A 31 9.91 -5.63 8.43
C LEU A 31 9.19 -5.54 7.09
N LYS A 32 9.90 -5.80 5.98
CA LYS A 32 9.28 -5.88 4.63
C LYS A 32 8.29 -7.02 4.54
N ALA A 33 8.61 -8.18 5.10
CA ALA A 33 7.71 -9.34 5.14
C ALA A 33 6.43 -9.01 5.93
N LYS A 34 6.55 -8.47 7.14
CA LYS A 34 5.41 -8.02 7.95
C LYS A 34 4.57 -6.98 7.21
N MET A 35 5.20 -5.99 6.58
CA MET A 35 4.49 -4.99 5.79
C MET A 35 3.70 -5.62 4.63
N GLN A 36 4.21 -6.69 4.03
CA GLN A 36 3.49 -7.40 2.98
C GLN A 36 2.27 -8.16 3.53
N GLU A 37 2.38 -8.76 4.70
CA GLU A 37 1.24 -9.40 5.39
C GLU A 37 0.13 -8.37 5.68
N GLU A 38 0.49 -7.21 6.24
CA GLU A 38 -0.45 -6.11 6.52
C GLU A 38 -1.13 -5.60 5.24
N ARG A 39 -0.39 -5.47 4.12
CA ARG A 39 -0.98 -5.09 2.83
C ARG A 39 -2.05 -6.08 2.39
N VAL A 40 -1.73 -7.38 2.43
CA VAL A 40 -2.67 -8.44 2.04
C VAL A 40 -3.89 -8.44 2.96
N ALA A 41 -3.69 -8.29 4.27
CA ALA A 41 -4.75 -8.22 5.26
C ALA A 41 -5.68 -7.03 5.00
N GLY A 42 -5.14 -5.84 4.77
CA GLY A 42 -5.89 -4.62 4.48
C GLY A 42 -6.77 -4.76 3.23
N PHE A 43 -6.22 -5.29 2.12
CA PHE A 43 -7.01 -5.51 0.92
C PHE A 43 -8.12 -6.55 1.12
N LYS A 44 -7.86 -7.62 1.87
CA LYS A 44 -8.91 -8.62 2.21
C LYS A 44 -10.03 -7.99 3.05
N ALA A 45 -9.69 -7.14 4.02
CA ALA A 45 -10.67 -6.42 4.82
C ALA A 45 -11.54 -5.50 3.95
N PHE A 46 -10.92 -4.69 3.10
CA PHE A 46 -11.62 -3.82 2.15
C PHE A 46 -12.57 -4.61 1.23
N ILE A 47 -12.10 -5.72 0.65
CA ILE A 47 -12.94 -6.62 -0.17
C ILE A 47 -14.15 -7.12 0.63
N GLY A 48 -13.96 -7.46 1.91
CA GLY A 48 -15.04 -7.85 2.81
C GLY A 48 -16.08 -6.75 2.97
N GLU A 49 -15.65 -5.53 3.29
CA GLU A 49 -16.54 -4.36 3.47
C GLU A 49 -17.29 -3.97 2.19
N VAL A 50 -16.64 -4.08 1.02
CA VAL A 50 -17.30 -3.82 -0.26
C VAL A 50 -18.35 -4.90 -0.55
N ARG A 51 -18.00 -6.18 -0.36
CA ARG A 51 -18.92 -7.30 -0.65
C ARG A 51 -20.13 -7.35 0.26
N ASN A 52 -19.97 -6.94 1.52
CA ASN A 52 -21.08 -6.90 2.48
C ASN A 52 -21.80 -5.54 2.51
N GLY A 53 -21.38 -4.58 1.69
CA GLY A 53 -21.99 -3.25 1.60
C GLY A 53 -21.72 -2.33 2.79
N SER A 54 -20.80 -2.68 3.70
CA SER A 54 -20.41 -1.81 4.83
C SER A 54 -19.56 -0.62 4.39
N PHE A 55 -18.89 -0.74 3.23
CA PHE A 55 -18.20 0.36 2.57
C PHE A 55 -18.75 0.55 1.15
N PRO A 56 -18.95 1.81 0.69
CA PRO A 56 -18.73 3.06 1.42
C PRO A 56 -19.84 3.37 2.44
N LYS A 57 -19.49 4.09 3.51
CA LYS A 57 -20.43 4.70 4.44
C LYS A 57 -20.86 6.08 3.94
N PRO A 58 -21.94 6.67 4.47
CA PRO A 58 -22.34 8.03 4.10
C PRO A 58 -21.21 9.08 4.21
N GLU A 59 -20.31 8.98 5.20
CA GLU A 59 -19.16 9.89 5.32
C GLU A 59 -18.14 9.77 4.18
N HIS A 60 -18.14 8.64 3.46
CA HIS A 60 -17.25 8.38 2.32
C HIS A 60 -17.90 8.78 0.98
N VAL A 61 -19.15 9.22 0.98
CA VAL A 61 -19.92 9.53 -0.24
C VAL A 61 -20.23 11.02 -0.29
N ILE A 62 -19.69 11.71 -1.30
CA ILE A 62 -20.09 13.08 -1.64
C ILE A 62 -21.27 13.00 -2.60
N LYS A 63 -22.41 13.55 -2.22
CA LYS A 63 -23.61 13.55 -3.06
C LYS A 63 -23.50 14.61 -4.16
N ALA A 64 -23.83 14.22 -5.39
CA ALA A 64 -24.03 15.17 -6.48
C ALA A 64 -25.44 15.77 -6.43
N PRO A 65 -25.64 17.03 -6.83
CA PRO A 65 -26.96 17.59 -7.07
C PRO A 65 -27.74 16.80 -8.13
N GLU A 66 -29.05 16.76 -7.99
CA GLU A 66 -29.93 16.17 -9.01
C GLU A 66 -29.72 16.87 -10.37
N GLY A 67 -29.67 16.07 -11.44
CA GLY A 67 -29.50 16.57 -12.81
C GLY A 67 -28.08 16.99 -13.20
N LEU A 68 -27.08 16.91 -12.30
CA LEU A 68 -25.68 17.27 -12.64
C LEU A 68 -25.13 16.47 -13.83
N ILE A 69 -25.40 15.16 -13.87
CA ILE A 69 -24.94 14.31 -14.97
C ILE A 69 -25.66 14.66 -16.28
N ASP A 70 -26.93 15.02 -16.22
CA ASP A 70 -27.70 15.35 -17.42
C ASP A 70 -27.31 16.71 -17.99
N SER A 71 -27.04 17.70 -17.14
CA SER A 71 -26.50 19.00 -17.56
C SER A 71 -25.10 18.84 -18.17
N PHE A 72 -24.24 18.02 -17.55
CA PHE A 72 -22.92 17.71 -18.09
C PHE A 72 -23.01 17.05 -19.46
N LYS A 73 -23.88 16.04 -19.63
CA LYS A 73 -24.09 15.38 -20.93
C LYS A 73 -24.56 16.35 -22.02
N LYS A 74 -25.49 17.26 -21.72
CA LYS A 74 -25.94 18.29 -22.69
C LYS A 74 -24.79 19.18 -23.14
N SER A 75 -23.93 19.59 -22.21
CA SER A 75 -22.76 20.44 -22.54
C SER A 75 -21.73 19.76 -23.45
N LEU A 76 -21.76 18.43 -23.60
CA LEU A 76 -20.89 17.68 -24.52
C LEU A 76 -21.48 17.52 -25.92
N THR A 77 -22.77 17.82 -26.10
CA THR A 77 -23.49 17.65 -27.37
C THR A 77 -23.91 18.96 -28.02
N ASP A 78 -23.85 20.07 -27.26
CA ASP A 78 -24.03 21.42 -27.80
C ASP A 78 -22.73 21.88 -28.51
N ASP A 79 -22.51 21.36 -29.72
CA ASP A 79 -21.66 21.97 -30.77
C ASP A 79 -22.54 22.77 -31.75
#